data_AF-A0A836MF74-F1
#
_entry.id   AF-A0A836MF74-F1
#
_cell.length_a   1.000
_cell.length_b   1.000
_cell.length_c   1.000
_cell.angle_alpha   90.00
_cell.angle_beta   90.00
_cell.angle_gamma   90.00
#
_symmetry.space_group_name_H-M   'P 1'
#
loop_
_entity.id
_entity.type
_entity.pdbx_description
1 polymer ?
#
loop_
_entity_poly.entity_id
_entity_poly.type
_entity_poly.pdbx_seq_one_letter_code
_entity_poly.pdbx_strand_id
1 'polypeptide(L)'
;MLDNADILNYFESVLMYEKYYNPPVDFSGLARAVKSSAHHQSALAVKKNILMSTCQTSPLLPRYELEKVVQDYLIFGNAYLEKRMGKEKQILGLNAPLAKYVRRGREQGKFFLLANGYQEYEFPNDSVFHLKQPDVNQEIYGLPDYLASLQSAFLNESATLFRRKYYLNGAHAGSIIYMTDPMASETDVDDLKEQLQQAKGKGNFKNLFLYAPDGKENGIKVIPLSDVVAKDEFLNIKNTSRDDILAAHRVPPQLMGIIPNNTGGFGDIEKAGKVFFINEILPLQQRLAEINQWLGKEVITFKPYILLKQ
;
A
#
# COMPACT_ATOMS: atom_id res chain seq x y z
N MET A 1 10.02 -8.75 0.82
CA MET A 1 9.94 -7.53 -0.02
C MET A 1 8.98 -7.93 -1.13
N LEU A 2 7.91 -7.18 -1.39
CA LEU A 2 7.00 -7.45 -2.51
C LEU A 2 7.72 -7.00 -3.77
N ASP A 3 8.68 -7.80 -4.25
CA ASP A 3 9.43 -7.52 -5.46
C ASP A 3 9.52 -8.81 -6.26
N ASN A 4 9.47 -8.69 -7.59
CA ASN A 4 9.25 -9.72 -8.64
C ASN A 4 7.79 -10.01 -9.03
N ALA A 5 7.69 -10.47 -10.28
CA ALA A 5 6.50 -11.02 -10.97
C ALA A 5 5.74 -12.13 -10.18
N ASP A 6 6.26 -12.53 -9.02
CA ASP A 6 5.68 -13.53 -8.12
C ASP A 6 4.47 -13.05 -7.31
N ILE A 7 4.13 -11.74 -7.33
CA ILE A 7 2.87 -11.23 -6.74
C ILE A 7 1.65 -11.99 -7.28
N LEU A 8 1.74 -12.50 -8.51
CA LEU A 8 0.67 -13.23 -9.20
C LEU A 8 0.89 -14.75 -9.17
N ASN A 9 1.99 -15.28 -8.62
CA ASN A 9 2.29 -16.72 -8.64
C ASN A 9 1.70 -17.50 -7.46
N TYR A 10 1.05 -16.83 -6.51
CA TYR A 10 0.48 -17.44 -5.31
C TYR A 10 -1.00 -17.08 -5.12
N PHE A 11 -1.81 -17.23 -6.16
CA PHE A 11 -3.24 -16.93 -6.03
C PHE A 11 -4.03 -17.92 -5.17
N GLU A 12 -3.45 -19.07 -4.82
CA GLU A 12 -4.08 -20.03 -3.93
C GLU A 12 -3.56 -19.91 -2.50
N SER A 13 -4.49 -19.90 -1.54
CA SER A 13 -4.15 -19.86 -0.12
C SER A 13 -3.64 -21.22 0.34
N VAL A 14 -2.43 -21.25 0.91
CA VAL A 14 -1.80 -22.50 1.37
C VAL A 14 -2.24 -22.82 2.80
N LEU A 15 -2.61 -24.08 3.04
CA LEU A 15 -2.94 -24.58 4.36
C LEU A 15 -1.67 -24.74 5.21
N MET A 16 -1.65 -24.09 6.36
CA MET A 16 -0.53 -24.10 7.30
C MET A 16 -0.86 -25.00 8.49
N TYR A 17 0.05 -25.92 8.81
CA TYR A 17 -0.04 -26.82 9.97
C TYR A 17 -1.37 -27.58 10.07
N GLU A 18 -2.02 -27.86 8.93
CA GLU A 18 -3.38 -28.44 8.84
C GLU A 18 -4.47 -27.64 9.58
N LYS A 19 -4.19 -26.39 9.97
CA LYS A 19 -5.00 -25.61 10.91
C LYS A 19 -5.69 -24.40 10.29
N TYR A 20 -4.95 -23.58 9.57
CA TYR A 20 -5.46 -22.35 8.96
C TYR A 20 -4.76 -22.03 7.65
N TYR A 21 -5.43 -21.26 6.80
CA TYR A 21 -4.88 -20.81 5.52
C TYR A 21 -4.05 -19.55 5.69
N ASN A 22 -2.92 -19.47 4.99
CA ASN A 22 -2.18 -18.22 4.83
C ASN A 22 -2.81 -17.38 3.70
N PRO A 23 -2.85 -16.04 3.81
CA PRO A 23 -3.36 -15.21 2.73
C PRO A 23 -2.59 -15.43 1.42
N PRO A 24 -3.26 -15.31 0.26
CA PRO A 24 -2.63 -15.56 -1.05
C PRO A 24 -1.55 -14.52 -1.38
N VAL A 25 -1.59 -13.33 -0.77
CA VAL A 25 -0.57 -12.29 -0.94
C VAL A 25 -0.05 -11.80 0.41
N ASP A 26 1.17 -11.23 0.42
CA ASP A 26 1.78 -10.68 1.64
C ASP A 26 1.01 -9.45 2.14
N PHE A 27 0.12 -9.67 3.12
CA PHE A 27 -0.63 -8.59 3.78
C PHE A 27 0.31 -7.59 4.51
N SER A 28 1.50 -7.99 4.95
CA SER A 28 2.46 -7.02 5.49
C SER A 28 3.03 -6.12 4.40
N GLY A 29 3.23 -6.68 3.21
CA GLY A 29 3.55 -5.96 2.00
C GLY A 29 2.47 -4.96 1.60
N LEU A 30 1.20 -5.40 1.54
CA LEU A 30 0.06 -4.51 1.24
C LEU A 30 -0.05 -3.35 2.25
N ALA A 31 0.11 -3.63 3.54
CA ALA A 31 0.06 -2.60 4.58
C ALA A 31 1.16 -1.53 4.41
N ARG A 32 2.35 -1.91 3.91
CA ARG A 32 3.42 -0.95 3.57
C ARG A 32 3.09 -0.21 2.27
N ALA A 33 2.56 -0.91 1.27
CA ALA A 33 2.25 -0.37 -0.05
C ALA A 33 1.26 0.80 0.00
N VAL A 34 0.39 0.86 1.02
CA VAL A 34 -0.50 2.01 1.27
C VAL A 34 0.26 3.35 1.25
N LYS A 35 1.51 3.38 1.71
CA LYS A 35 2.33 4.60 1.83
C LYS A 35 3.37 4.75 0.70
N SER A 36 3.36 3.88 -0.31
CA SER A 36 4.32 3.94 -1.43
C SER A 36 4.12 5.17 -2.31
N SER A 37 2.88 5.60 -2.50
CA SER A 37 2.53 6.76 -3.31
C SER A 37 1.46 7.61 -2.63
N ALA A 38 1.63 8.93 -2.71
CA ALA A 38 0.65 9.89 -2.21
C ALA A 38 -0.73 9.70 -2.88
N HIS A 39 -0.76 9.34 -4.18
CA HIS A 39 -2.00 9.11 -4.91
C HIS A 39 -2.72 7.85 -4.43
N HIS A 40 -1.96 6.77 -4.19
CA HIS A 40 -2.51 5.51 -3.70
C HIS A 40 -3.10 5.68 -2.28
N GLN A 41 -2.36 6.34 -1.38
CA GLN A 41 -2.84 6.64 -0.03
C GLN A 41 -4.07 7.56 -0.03
N SER A 42 -4.03 8.62 -0.85
CA SER A 42 -5.11 9.62 -0.94
C SER A 42 -6.41 8.98 -1.44
N ALA A 43 -6.33 8.11 -2.46
CA ALA A 43 -7.49 7.38 -2.99
C ALA A 43 -8.20 6.53 -1.93
N LEU A 44 -7.45 5.73 -1.17
CA LEU A 44 -7.99 4.91 -0.08
C LEU A 44 -8.60 5.79 1.02
N ALA A 45 -7.90 6.85 1.41
CA ALA A 45 -8.34 7.75 2.47
C ALA A 45 -9.65 8.48 2.10
N VAL A 46 -9.77 9.00 0.88
CA VAL A 46 -10.98 9.70 0.46
C VAL A 46 -12.18 8.77 0.29
N LYS A 47 -11.98 7.55 -0.26
CA LYS A 47 -13.02 6.51 -0.30
C LYS A 47 -13.56 6.22 1.10
N LYS A 48 -12.65 5.94 2.05
CA LYS A 48 -13.00 5.69 3.45
C LYS A 48 -13.76 6.87 4.05
N ASN A 49 -13.27 8.09 3.89
CA ASN A 49 -13.85 9.27 4.51
C ASN A 49 -15.25 9.57 3.96
N ILE A 50 -15.46 9.46 2.64
CA ILE A 50 -16.77 9.66 2.04
C ILE A 50 -17.74 8.58 2.51
N LEU A 51 -17.34 7.30 2.50
CA LEU A 51 -18.17 6.21 3.00
C LEU A 51 -18.55 6.43 4.48
N MET A 52 -17.56 6.65 5.34
CA MET A 52 -17.77 6.88 6.77
C MET A 52 -18.57 8.16 7.05
N SER A 53 -18.55 9.15 6.16
CA SER A 53 -19.37 10.36 6.31
C SER A 53 -20.87 10.07 6.23
N THR A 54 -21.25 8.95 5.60
CA THR A 54 -22.64 8.51 5.41
C THR A 54 -23.07 7.41 6.36
N CYS A 55 -22.13 6.69 6.99
CA CYS A 55 -22.45 5.66 7.97
C CYS A 55 -22.89 6.24 9.32
N GLN A 56 -23.96 5.68 9.87
CA GLN A 56 -24.41 5.84 11.24
C GLN A 56 -24.33 4.49 11.94
N THR A 57 -23.87 4.46 13.19
CA THR A 57 -23.64 3.21 13.91
C THR A 57 -24.40 3.17 15.23
N SER A 58 -24.75 1.94 15.65
CA SER A 58 -25.34 1.69 16.96
C SER A 58 -24.26 1.60 18.07
N PRO A 59 -24.64 1.66 19.36
CA PRO A 59 -23.69 1.45 20.47
C PRO A 59 -22.94 0.12 20.44
N LEU A 60 -23.52 -0.91 19.81
CA LEU A 60 -22.86 -2.22 19.66
C LEU A 60 -21.67 -2.18 18.69
N LEU A 61 -21.69 -1.26 17.73
CA LEU A 61 -20.61 -1.05 16.76
C LEU A 61 -20.12 0.39 16.86
N PRO A 62 -19.15 0.67 17.76
CA PRO A 62 -18.55 1.99 17.82
C PRO A 62 -18.02 2.42 16.45
N ARG A 63 -18.16 3.72 16.12
CA ARG A 63 -17.74 4.27 14.82
C ARG A 63 -16.29 3.91 14.46
N TYR A 64 -15.41 3.88 15.45
CA TYR A 64 -14.01 3.50 15.28
C TYR A 64 -13.83 2.05 14.81
N GLU A 65 -14.63 1.11 15.32
CA GLU A 65 -14.58 -0.29 14.89
C GLU A 65 -15.08 -0.43 13.46
N LEU A 66 -16.13 0.30 13.07
CA LEU A 66 -16.56 0.34 11.67
C LEU A 66 -15.48 0.96 10.77
N GLU A 67 -14.79 2.00 11.21
CA GLU A 67 -13.72 2.63 10.44
C GLU A 67 -12.55 1.66 10.19
N LYS A 68 -12.21 0.82 11.19
CA LYS A 68 -11.24 -0.27 11.04
C LYS A 68 -11.71 -1.30 10.00
N VAL A 69 -12.96 -1.73 10.05
CA VAL A 69 -13.54 -2.66 9.05
C VAL A 69 -13.43 -2.07 7.65
N VAL A 70 -13.83 -0.82 7.45
CA VAL A 70 -13.75 -0.16 6.14
C VAL A 70 -12.31 -0.06 5.66
N GLN A 71 -11.40 0.37 6.53
CA GLN A 71 -10.00 0.50 6.18
C GLN A 71 -9.37 -0.84 5.78
N ASP A 72 -9.59 -1.88 6.58
CA ASP A 72 -9.05 -3.21 6.30
C ASP A 72 -9.66 -3.81 5.02
N TYR A 73 -10.96 -3.62 4.79
CA TYR A 73 -11.61 -4.07 3.57
C TYR A 73 -11.03 -3.39 2.32
N LEU A 74 -10.80 -2.07 2.40
CA LEU A 74 -10.22 -1.33 1.29
C LEU A 74 -8.75 -1.70 1.02
N ILE A 75 -7.95 -2.01 2.06
CA ILE A 75 -6.52 -2.33 1.92
C ILE A 75 -6.27 -3.80 1.58
N PHE A 76 -7.00 -4.72 2.19
CA PHE A 76 -6.72 -6.15 2.06
C PHE A 76 -7.74 -6.89 1.21
N GLY A 77 -8.85 -6.25 0.83
CA GLY A 77 -10.03 -6.98 0.32
C GLY A 77 -10.68 -7.87 1.39
N ASN A 78 -10.27 -7.73 2.66
CA ASN A 78 -10.68 -8.57 3.78
C ASN A 78 -10.85 -7.69 5.03
N ALA A 79 -11.96 -7.86 5.72
CA ALA A 79 -12.19 -7.29 7.04
C ALA A 79 -12.93 -8.29 7.93
N TYR A 80 -12.75 -8.14 9.23
CA TYR A 80 -13.28 -9.07 10.21
C TYR A 80 -14.02 -8.31 11.30
N LEU A 81 -15.07 -8.94 11.83
CA LEU A 81 -15.83 -8.42 12.96
C LEU A 81 -16.18 -9.55 13.92
N GLU A 82 -15.73 -9.45 15.16
CA GLU A 82 -15.95 -10.41 16.24
C GLU A 82 -17.16 -10.00 17.09
N LYS A 83 -18.10 -10.92 17.28
CA LYS A 83 -19.16 -10.82 18.31
C LYS A 83 -18.57 -11.14 19.68
N ARG A 84 -18.50 -10.14 20.55
CA ARG A 84 -18.20 -10.35 21.97
C ARG A 84 -19.48 -10.75 22.70
N MET A 85 -19.51 -11.99 23.19
CA MET A 85 -20.67 -12.56 23.89
C MET A 85 -20.52 -12.42 25.40
N GLY A 86 -21.61 -12.08 26.09
CA GLY A 86 -21.71 -12.16 27.54
C GLY A 86 -22.03 -13.57 28.02
N LYS A 87 -22.04 -13.76 29.35
CA LYS A 87 -22.32 -15.06 29.97
C LYS A 87 -23.71 -15.61 29.63
N GLU A 88 -24.68 -14.73 29.35
CA GLU A 88 -26.06 -15.09 29.03
C GLU A 88 -26.32 -15.14 27.51
N LYS A 89 -25.26 -15.25 26.70
CA LYS A 89 -25.32 -15.26 25.22
C LYS A 89 -25.93 -13.99 24.62
N GLN A 90 -25.88 -12.86 25.33
CA GLN A 90 -26.13 -11.55 24.75
C GLN A 90 -24.88 -11.02 24.01
N ILE A 91 -25.07 -10.25 22.94
CA ILE A 91 -23.98 -9.54 22.28
C ILE A 91 -23.66 -8.29 23.10
N LEU A 92 -22.45 -8.23 23.67
CA LEU A 92 -21.96 -7.08 24.44
C LEU A 92 -21.41 -5.98 23.52
N GLY A 93 -20.87 -6.36 22.37
CA GLY A 93 -20.32 -5.43 21.40
C GLY A 93 -19.62 -6.13 20.26
N LEU A 94 -19.21 -5.35 19.28
CA LEU A 94 -18.53 -5.79 18.08
C LEU A 94 -17.14 -5.18 18.02
N ASN A 95 -16.14 -6.01 17.76
CA ASN A 95 -14.74 -5.61 17.69
C ASN A 95 -14.14 -6.05 16.34
N ALA A 96 -13.42 -5.17 15.67
CA ALA A 96 -12.74 -5.46 14.43
C ALA A 96 -11.28 -5.88 14.70
N PRO A 97 -10.94 -7.18 14.70
CA PRO A 97 -9.54 -7.57 14.75
C PRO A 97 -8.82 -7.14 13.47
N LEU A 98 -7.53 -6.84 13.58
CA LEU A 98 -6.70 -6.39 12.46
C LEU A 98 -6.62 -7.49 11.38
N ALA A 99 -7.16 -7.23 10.19
CA ALA A 99 -7.24 -8.21 9.12
C ALA A 99 -5.88 -8.76 8.69
N LYS A 100 -4.82 -7.94 8.80
CA LYS A 100 -3.43 -8.33 8.57
C LYS A 100 -3.03 -9.63 9.32
N TYR A 101 -3.55 -9.80 10.54
CA TYR A 101 -3.15 -10.87 11.46
C TYR A 101 -4.19 -12.00 11.60
N VAL A 102 -5.38 -11.83 11.05
CA VAL A 102 -6.41 -12.88 11.11
C VAL A 102 -6.11 -13.96 10.06
N ARG A 103 -6.34 -15.22 10.43
CA ARG A 103 -6.23 -16.39 9.57
C ARG A 103 -7.55 -17.16 9.53
N ARG A 104 -7.96 -17.58 8.34
CA ARG A 104 -9.15 -18.41 8.15
C ARG A 104 -8.79 -19.85 8.53
N GLY A 105 -9.49 -20.42 9.49
CA GLY A 105 -9.33 -21.83 9.83
C GLY A 105 -9.72 -22.75 8.67
N ARG A 106 -9.16 -23.97 8.66
CA ARG A 106 -9.54 -25.02 7.72
C ARG A 106 -11.03 -25.36 7.82
N GLU A 107 -11.52 -25.47 9.04
CA GLU A 107 -12.93 -25.71 9.33
C GLU A 107 -13.74 -24.42 9.20
N GLN A 108 -14.98 -24.57 8.73
CA GLN A 108 -15.92 -23.46 8.69
C GLN A 108 -16.16 -22.89 10.10
N GLY A 109 -16.42 -21.59 10.22
CA GLY A 109 -16.60 -20.91 11.51
C GLY A 109 -15.32 -20.65 12.33
N LYS A 110 -14.19 -21.29 12.02
CA LYS A 110 -12.92 -21.10 12.77
C LYS A 110 -12.05 -19.97 12.20
N PHE A 111 -11.49 -19.18 13.11
CA PHE A 111 -10.54 -18.11 12.79
C PHE A 111 -9.47 -18.03 13.89
N PHE A 112 -8.30 -17.55 13.49
CA PHE A 112 -7.15 -17.41 14.37
C PHE A 112 -6.57 -16.01 14.25
N LEU A 113 -6.08 -15.44 15.33
CA LEU A 113 -5.32 -14.19 15.34
C LEU A 113 -3.85 -14.52 15.63
N LEU A 114 -2.96 -14.15 14.72
CA LEU A 114 -1.52 -14.29 14.89
C LEU A 114 -0.92 -12.96 15.35
N ALA A 115 -0.99 -12.69 16.65
CA ALA A 115 -0.38 -11.51 17.23
C ALA A 115 1.11 -11.78 17.52
N ASN A 116 2.00 -10.89 17.09
CA ASN A 116 3.42 -10.90 17.44
C ASN A 116 4.20 -12.20 17.11
N GLY A 117 3.84 -12.88 16.03
CA GLY A 117 4.62 -14.00 15.44
C GLY A 117 4.55 -15.34 16.16
N TYR A 118 4.19 -15.37 17.45
CA TYR A 118 4.18 -16.61 18.26
C TYR A 118 2.91 -16.84 19.07
N GLN A 119 2.12 -15.79 19.34
CA GLN A 119 0.88 -15.94 20.10
C GLN A 119 -0.29 -16.11 19.14
N GLU A 120 -0.72 -17.36 19.03
CA GLU A 120 -1.95 -17.72 18.35
C GLU A 120 -3.13 -17.64 19.32
N TYR A 121 -4.16 -16.90 18.93
CA TYR A 121 -5.44 -16.87 19.61
C TYR A 121 -6.52 -17.43 18.68
N GLU A 122 -7.17 -18.52 19.09
CA GLU A 122 -8.35 -19.05 18.41
C GLU A 122 -9.59 -18.28 18.86
N PHE A 123 -10.31 -17.72 17.89
CA PHE A 123 -11.60 -17.09 18.18
C PHE A 123 -12.64 -18.16 18.51
N PRO A 124 -13.64 -17.87 19.36
CA PRO A 124 -14.76 -18.77 19.56
C PRO A 124 -15.43 -19.11 18.23
N ASN A 125 -15.88 -20.36 18.06
CA ASN A 125 -16.56 -20.81 16.84
C ASN A 125 -17.74 -19.88 16.50
N ASP A 126 -17.87 -19.55 15.22
CA ASP A 126 -18.96 -18.73 14.65
C ASP A 126 -19.12 -17.33 15.27
N SER A 127 -18.09 -16.85 15.96
CA SER A 127 -18.05 -15.50 16.54
C SER A 127 -17.57 -14.43 15.55
N VAL A 128 -16.84 -14.79 14.51
CA VAL A 128 -16.22 -13.85 13.57
C VAL A 128 -16.95 -13.84 12.24
N PHE A 129 -17.32 -12.64 11.79
CA PHE A 129 -17.72 -12.36 10.41
C PHE A 129 -16.51 -12.04 9.57
N HIS A 130 -16.45 -12.58 8.35
CA HIS A 130 -15.40 -12.30 7.38
C HIS A 130 -16.02 -11.62 6.16
N LEU A 131 -15.91 -10.29 6.12
CA LEU A 131 -16.27 -9.51 4.94
C LEU A 131 -15.09 -9.58 3.96
N LYS A 132 -15.31 -10.22 2.81
CA LYS A 132 -14.26 -10.38 1.78
C LYS A 132 -14.73 -9.94 0.41
N GLN A 133 -13.82 -9.45 -0.42
CA GLN A 133 -14.07 -9.29 -1.84
C GLN A 133 -14.13 -10.68 -2.50
N PRO A 134 -15.04 -10.91 -3.46
CA PRO A 134 -14.96 -12.10 -4.30
C PRO A 134 -13.62 -12.13 -5.04
N ASP A 135 -13.02 -13.32 -5.15
CA ASP A 135 -11.80 -13.55 -5.91
C ASP A 135 -12.03 -14.69 -6.90
N VAL A 136 -11.41 -14.59 -8.07
CA VAL A 136 -11.61 -15.55 -9.16
C VAL A 136 -10.78 -16.82 -9.00
N ASN A 137 -9.73 -16.78 -8.17
CA ASN A 137 -8.80 -17.89 -8.04
C ASN A 137 -9.11 -18.77 -6.81
N GLN A 138 -9.72 -18.20 -5.76
CA GLN A 138 -10.06 -18.94 -4.56
C GLN A 138 -11.22 -18.31 -3.77
N GLU A 139 -11.85 -19.11 -2.90
CA GLU A 139 -13.01 -18.70 -2.09
C GLU A 139 -12.70 -18.49 -0.60
N ILE A 140 -11.43 -18.45 -0.21
CA ILE A 140 -10.98 -18.38 1.19
C ILE A 140 -10.82 -16.92 1.64
N TYR A 141 -10.07 -16.12 0.88
CA TYR A 141 -9.77 -14.70 1.12
C TYR A 141 -10.28 -13.83 -0.04
N GLY A 142 -10.43 -12.53 0.21
CA GLY A 142 -10.55 -11.54 -0.85
C GLY A 142 -9.19 -10.98 -1.26
N LEU A 143 -9.15 -10.29 -2.38
CA LEU A 143 -8.01 -9.50 -2.84
C LEU A 143 -8.51 -8.11 -3.26
N PRO A 144 -7.75 -7.03 -3.03
CA PRO A 144 -8.19 -5.68 -3.40
C PRO A 144 -7.99 -5.41 -4.91
N ASP A 145 -8.97 -4.77 -5.55
CA ASP A 145 -8.90 -4.37 -6.98
C ASP A 145 -7.60 -3.66 -7.38
N TYR A 146 -6.99 -2.89 -6.48
CA TYR A 146 -5.80 -2.10 -6.80
C TYR A 146 -4.52 -2.93 -6.97
N LEU A 147 -4.54 -4.24 -6.71
CA LEU A 147 -3.36 -5.11 -6.82
C LEU A 147 -2.65 -4.94 -8.17
N ALA A 148 -3.41 -4.79 -9.26
CA ALA A 148 -2.86 -4.61 -10.60
C ALA A 148 -1.99 -3.34 -10.75
N SER A 149 -2.23 -2.31 -9.95
CA SER A 149 -1.48 -1.04 -9.96
C SER A 149 -0.34 -0.97 -8.95
N LEU A 150 -0.10 -2.03 -8.17
CA LEU A 150 0.96 -2.02 -7.14
C LEU A 150 2.35 -1.77 -7.72
N GLN A 151 2.63 -2.36 -8.89
CA GLN A 151 3.92 -2.15 -9.56
C GLN A 151 4.09 -0.69 -9.98
N SER A 152 3.02 -0.06 -10.49
CA SER A 152 3.01 1.37 -10.79
C SER A 152 3.23 2.20 -9.51
N ALA A 153 2.61 1.82 -8.38
CA ALA A 153 2.83 2.49 -7.10
C ALA A 153 4.28 2.39 -6.61
N PHE A 154 4.90 1.21 -6.69
CA PHE A 154 6.32 1.02 -6.30
C PHE A 154 7.29 1.69 -7.26
N LEU A 155 7.00 1.73 -8.55
CA LEU A 155 7.79 2.47 -9.53
C LEU A 155 7.71 3.98 -9.25
N ASN A 156 6.52 4.48 -8.91
CA ASN A 156 6.29 5.87 -8.52
C ASN A 156 7.07 6.25 -7.23
N GLU A 157 7.10 5.34 -6.25
CA GLU A 157 7.89 5.46 -5.03
C GLU A 157 9.39 5.51 -5.35
N SER A 158 9.87 4.56 -6.15
CA SER A 158 11.27 4.42 -6.55
C SER A 158 11.78 5.67 -7.27
N ALA A 159 10.99 6.23 -8.20
CA ALA A 159 11.31 7.50 -8.87
C ALA A 159 11.44 8.67 -7.87
N THR A 160 10.58 8.70 -6.84
CA THR A 160 10.63 9.73 -5.79
C THR A 160 11.87 9.58 -4.91
N LEU A 161 12.18 8.34 -4.49
CA LEU A 161 13.36 8.02 -3.69
C LEU A 161 14.65 8.31 -4.46
N PHE A 162 14.69 7.97 -5.75
CA PHE A 162 15.82 8.29 -6.64
C PHE A 162 16.05 9.80 -6.66
N ARG A 163 15.02 10.60 -6.98
CA ARG A 163 15.14 12.07 -7.02
C ARG A 163 15.60 12.65 -5.69
N ARG A 164 15.08 12.15 -4.57
CA ARG A 164 15.51 12.60 -3.24
C ARG A 164 17.00 12.30 -2.99
N LYS A 165 17.46 11.08 -3.30
CA LYS A 165 18.88 10.69 -3.20
C LYS A 165 19.75 11.51 -4.14
N TYR A 166 19.25 11.81 -5.33
CA TYR A 166 19.93 12.63 -6.33
C TYR A 166 20.19 14.05 -5.81
N TYR A 167 19.16 14.69 -5.25
CA TYR A 167 19.30 16.00 -4.61
C TYR A 167 20.24 15.96 -3.39
N LEU A 168 20.13 14.95 -2.53
CA LEU A 168 21.02 14.80 -1.37
C LEU A 168 22.49 14.59 -1.78
N ASN A 169 22.74 14.08 -2.98
CA ASN A 169 24.07 13.87 -3.54
C ASN A 169 24.58 15.04 -4.39
N GLY A 170 24.03 16.25 -4.22
CA GLY A 170 24.49 17.43 -4.98
C GLY A 170 24.12 17.39 -6.46
N ALA A 171 23.00 16.75 -6.78
CA ALA A 171 22.52 16.58 -8.16
C ALA A 171 23.47 15.77 -9.05
N HIS A 172 23.91 14.60 -8.56
CA HIS A 172 24.69 13.63 -9.33
C HIS A 172 24.33 12.19 -8.93
N ALA A 173 24.26 11.25 -9.88
CA ALA A 173 23.97 9.84 -9.59
C ALA A 173 25.22 9.03 -9.17
N GLY A 174 26.25 9.71 -8.65
CA GLY A 174 27.57 9.14 -8.34
C GLY A 174 28.54 9.15 -9.52
N SER A 175 29.82 8.90 -9.24
CA SER A 175 30.91 8.99 -10.21
C SER A 175 31.84 7.80 -10.12
N ILE A 176 32.52 7.48 -11.23
CA ILE A 176 33.67 6.58 -11.24
C ILE A 176 34.92 7.43 -11.06
N ILE A 177 35.66 7.20 -9.99
CA ILE A 177 36.96 7.83 -9.73
C ILE A 177 38.02 6.83 -10.17
N TYR A 178 38.70 7.17 -11.25
CA TYR A 178 39.73 6.36 -11.89
C TYR A 178 41.10 6.98 -11.59
N MET A 179 41.97 6.24 -10.91
CA MET A 179 43.31 6.70 -10.54
C MET A 179 44.35 5.82 -11.23
N THR A 180 45.29 6.46 -11.92
CA THR A 180 46.36 5.82 -12.69
C THR A 180 47.76 6.14 -12.19
N ASP A 181 47.89 7.10 -11.28
CA ASP A 181 49.18 7.55 -10.76
C ASP A 181 49.90 6.42 -9.99
N PRO A 182 51.02 5.89 -10.51
CA PRO A 182 51.76 4.81 -9.88
C PRO A 182 52.61 5.28 -8.67
N MET A 183 52.73 6.60 -8.44
CA MET A 183 53.47 7.16 -7.30
C MET A 183 52.62 7.36 -6.04
N ALA A 184 51.32 7.04 -6.09
CA ALA A 184 50.46 7.07 -4.91
C ALA A 184 50.86 5.95 -3.93
N SER A 185 51.07 6.29 -2.65
CA SER A 185 51.32 5.26 -1.63
C SER A 185 50.06 4.44 -1.38
N GLU A 186 50.20 3.14 -1.04
CA GLU A 186 49.05 2.29 -0.70
C GLU A 186 48.20 2.90 0.43
N THR A 187 48.84 3.59 1.38
CA THR A 187 48.17 4.33 2.45
C THR A 187 47.33 5.50 1.94
N ASP A 188 47.81 6.27 0.97
CA ASP A 188 47.03 7.38 0.40
C ASP A 188 45.82 6.86 -0.39
N VAL A 189 45.97 5.72 -1.06
CA VAL A 189 44.87 5.05 -1.80
C VAL A 189 43.79 4.60 -0.84
N ASP A 190 44.17 3.99 0.28
CA ASP A 190 43.23 3.51 1.30
C ASP A 190 42.56 4.68 2.04
N ASP A 191 43.29 5.76 2.36
CA ASP A 191 42.73 6.97 2.96
C ASP A 191 41.73 7.65 2.03
N LEU A 192 42.03 7.76 0.73
CA LEU A 192 41.09 8.27 -0.27
C LEU A 192 39.84 7.38 -0.38
N LYS A 193 40.03 6.06 -0.38
CA LYS A 193 38.93 5.10 -0.42
C LYS A 193 38.05 5.20 0.83
N GLU A 194 38.64 5.43 1.99
CA GLU A 194 37.93 5.63 3.25
C GLU A 194 37.18 6.96 3.27
N GLN A 195 37.81 8.07 2.88
CA GLN A 195 37.15 9.38 2.77
C GLN A 195 35.96 9.34 1.80
N LEU A 196 36.12 8.67 0.65
CA LEU A 196 35.04 8.44 -0.30
C LEU A 196 33.92 7.56 0.29
N GLN A 197 34.23 6.65 1.21
CA GLN A 197 33.24 5.87 1.96
C GLN A 197 32.55 6.67 3.07
N GLN A 198 33.27 7.54 3.76
CA GLN A 198 32.77 8.33 4.88
C GLN A 198 31.94 9.55 4.42
N ALA A 199 32.24 10.14 3.25
CA ALA A 199 31.44 11.21 2.64
C ALA A 199 30.03 10.76 2.20
N LYS A 200 29.63 9.52 2.51
CA LYS A 200 28.36 8.90 2.09
C LYS A 200 27.26 9.09 3.14
N GLY A 201 26.08 9.50 2.69
CA GLY A 201 24.83 9.28 3.44
C GLY A 201 24.33 7.84 3.28
N LYS A 202 23.79 7.23 4.35
CA LYS A 202 23.22 5.86 4.33
C LYS A 202 22.13 5.75 3.27
N GLY A 203 22.37 4.94 2.23
CA GLY A 203 21.40 4.65 1.17
C GLY A 203 21.49 5.51 -0.10
N ASN A 204 22.49 6.39 -0.20
CA ASN A 204 22.73 7.26 -1.37
C ASN A 204 23.44 6.53 -2.53
N PHE A 205 23.52 7.18 -3.71
CA PHE A 205 24.30 6.65 -4.84
C PHE A 205 25.75 6.38 -4.45
N LYS A 206 26.31 5.30 -4.99
CA LYS A 206 27.68 4.85 -4.67
C LYS A 206 28.63 5.34 -5.76
N ASN A 207 29.72 5.99 -5.35
CA ASN A 207 30.87 6.20 -6.23
C ASN A 207 31.64 4.89 -6.37
N LEU A 208 32.14 4.62 -7.58
CA LEU A 208 33.04 3.49 -7.84
C LEU A 208 34.47 4.02 -7.87
N PHE A 209 35.36 3.44 -7.08
CA PHE A 209 36.79 3.77 -7.11
C PHE A 209 37.54 2.66 -7.83
N LEU A 210 38.30 3.02 -8.85
CA LEU A 210 39.12 2.11 -9.65
C LEU A 210 40.56 2.60 -9.62
N TYR A 211 41.45 1.78 -9.07
CA TYR A 211 42.89 2.02 -9.11
C TYR A 211 43.52 1.10 -10.15
N ALA A 212 44.15 1.70 -11.16
CA ALA A 212 44.79 1.03 -12.29
C ALA A 212 46.15 1.69 -12.56
N PRO A 213 47.19 1.35 -11.76
CA PRO A 213 48.52 1.93 -11.91
C PRO A 213 49.06 1.69 -13.32
N ASP A 214 49.82 2.65 -13.85
CA ASP A 214 50.36 2.66 -15.23
C ASP A 214 49.29 2.74 -16.35
N GLY A 215 48.04 3.04 -16.01
CA GLY A 215 46.98 3.31 -16.99
C GLY A 215 47.26 4.57 -17.81
N LYS A 216 46.91 4.55 -19.11
CA LYS A 216 47.02 5.74 -19.97
C LYS A 216 45.87 6.72 -19.71
N GLU A 217 46.16 7.82 -19.01
CA GLU A 217 45.46 9.13 -18.93
C GLU A 217 45.91 9.88 -17.66
N ASN A 218 45.50 11.14 -17.47
CA ASN A 218 45.81 12.00 -16.30
C ASN A 218 45.63 11.25 -14.96
N GLY A 219 46.57 11.44 -14.01
CA GLY A 219 46.72 10.62 -12.78
C GLY A 219 45.46 10.37 -11.93
N ILE A 220 44.48 11.28 -11.92
CA ILE A 220 43.14 11.05 -11.36
C ILE A 220 42.10 11.60 -12.33
N LYS A 221 41.10 10.79 -12.68
CA LYS A 221 39.95 11.16 -13.52
C LYS A 221 38.64 10.85 -12.81
N VAL A 222 37.75 11.85 -12.75
CA VAL A 222 36.37 11.67 -12.29
C VAL A 222 35.49 11.53 -13.53
N ILE A 223 34.97 10.32 -13.76
CA ILE A 223 34.04 10.02 -14.84
C ILE A 223 32.62 10.08 -14.24
N PRO A 224 31.81 11.08 -14.60
CA PRO A 224 30.43 11.11 -14.17
C PRO A 224 29.68 9.94 -14.80
N LEU A 225 28.92 9.18 -14.01
CA LEU A 225 27.92 8.28 -14.59
C LEU A 225 26.92 9.17 -15.35
N SER A 226 26.72 8.92 -16.65
CA SER A 226 25.92 9.82 -17.50
C SER A 226 24.48 9.91 -16.99
N ASP A 227 24.13 11.11 -16.52
CA ASP A 227 22.86 11.45 -15.86
C ASP A 227 21.75 11.94 -16.82
N VAL A 228 22.09 12.24 -18.08
CA VAL A 228 21.27 13.13 -18.93
C VAL A 228 19.97 12.48 -19.42
N VAL A 229 19.95 11.16 -19.65
CA VAL A 229 18.76 10.45 -20.17
C VAL A 229 17.72 10.18 -19.07
N ALA A 230 18.15 9.95 -17.83
CA ALA A 230 17.25 9.60 -16.73
C ALA A 230 16.38 10.79 -16.25
N LYS A 231 16.90 12.02 -16.34
CA LYS A 231 16.18 13.23 -15.87
C LYS A 231 14.86 13.46 -16.59
N ASP A 232 14.84 13.28 -17.90
CA ASP A 232 13.67 13.54 -18.74
C ASP A 232 12.59 12.46 -18.57
N GLU A 233 12.96 11.23 -18.21
CA GLU A 233 12.00 10.14 -18.03
C GLU A 233 11.29 10.13 -16.67
N PHE A 234 11.85 10.72 -15.60
CA PHE A 234 11.21 10.65 -14.28
C PHE A 234 9.82 11.27 -14.24
N LEU A 235 9.60 12.36 -14.98
CA LEU A 235 8.29 12.98 -15.06
C LEU A 235 7.29 12.05 -15.76
N ASN A 236 7.71 11.38 -16.85
CA ASN A 236 6.89 10.42 -17.57
C ASN A 236 6.56 9.22 -16.68
N ILE A 237 7.55 8.65 -16.01
CA ILE A 237 7.35 7.55 -15.04
C ILE A 237 6.34 7.98 -13.98
N LYS A 238 6.49 9.16 -13.37
CA LYS A 238 5.59 9.66 -12.33
C LYS A 238 4.16 9.90 -12.84
N ASN A 239 4.00 10.37 -14.07
CA ASN A 239 2.70 10.64 -14.66
C ASN A 239 1.98 9.35 -15.06
N THR A 240 2.63 8.47 -15.83
CA THR A 240 2.03 7.20 -16.26
C THR A 240 1.67 6.34 -15.05
N SER A 241 2.59 6.19 -14.09
CA SER A 241 2.31 5.40 -12.89
C SER A 241 1.22 6.01 -12.01
N ARG A 242 1.10 7.36 -11.95
CA ARG A 242 -0.04 8.01 -11.30
C ARG A 242 -1.33 7.60 -11.98
N ASP A 243 -1.38 7.67 -13.31
CA ASP A 243 -2.60 7.42 -14.07
C ASP A 243 -3.06 5.95 -13.92
N ASP A 244 -2.15 4.99 -13.86
CA ASP A 244 -2.46 3.58 -13.53
C ASP A 244 -3.07 3.43 -12.12
N ILE A 245 -2.49 4.10 -11.11
CA ILE A 245 -3.01 4.10 -9.73
C ILE A 245 -4.41 4.71 -9.68
N LEU A 246 -4.63 5.79 -10.43
CA LEU A 246 -5.94 6.44 -10.53
C LEU A 246 -6.97 5.54 -11.20
N ALA A 247 -6.59 4.86 -12.28
CA ALA A 247 -7.46 3.93 -13.00
C ALA A 247 -7.88 2.76 -12.11
N ALA A 248 -6.95 2.20 -11.33
CA ALA A 248 -7.24 1.10 -10.43
C ALA A 248 -8.16 1.50 -9.25
N HIS A 249 -8.00 2.72 -8.73
CA HIS A 249 -8.86 3.23 -7.66
C HIS A 249 -10.18 3.81 -8.15
N ARG A 250 -10.27 4.26 -9.40
CA ARG A 250 -11.47 4.92 -9.98
C ARG A 250 -11.95 6.14 -9.17
N VAL A 251 -11.04 6.79 -8.44
CA VAL A 251 -11.34 8.01 -7.66
C VAL A 251 -11.10 9.24 -8.53
N PRO A 252 -12.04 10.20 -8.61
CA PRO A 252 -11.82 11.45 -9.31
C PRO A 252 -10.58 12.21 -8.80
N PRO A 253 -9.65 12.62 -9.68
CA PRO A 253 -8.41 13.31 -9.30
C PRO A 253 -8.62 14.51 -8.37
N GLN A 254 -9.68 15.29 -8.57
CA GLN A 254 -10.01 16.47 -7.76
C GLN A 254 -10.26 16.12 -6.30
N LEU A 255 -10.89 14.98 -6.03
CA LEU A 255 -11.19 14.52 -4.67
C LEU A 255 -9.92 14.08 -3.92
N MET A 256 -8.86 13.77 -4.64
CA MET A 256 -7.55 13.42 -4.08
C MET A 256 -6.60 14.62 -3.93
N GLY A 257 -7.06 15.83 -4.29
CA GLY A 257 -6.24 17.05 -4.25
C GLY A 257 -5.25 17.18 -5.41
N ILE A 258 -5.48 16.48 -6.53
CA ILE A 258 -4.63 16.62 -7.72
C ILE A 258 -4.98 17.93 -8.44
N ILE A 259 -3.97 18.72 -8.76
CA ILE A 259 -4.09 19.97 -9.51
C ILE A 259 -3.97 19.64 -11.01
N PRO A 260 -4.89 20.13 -11.86
CA PRO A 260 -4.82 19.90 -13.31
C PRO A 260 -3.61 20.62 -13.93
N ASN A 261 -2.99 19.98 -14.92
CA ASN A 261 -1.85 20.55 -15.65
C ASN A 261 -2.27 21.32 -16.92
N ASN A 262 -3.57 21.32 -17.27
CA ASN A 262 -4.12 21.90 -18.49
C ASN A 262 -5.15 23.00 -18.18
N THR A 263 -5.29 23.96 -19.09
CA THR A 263 -6.17 25.14 -18.94
C THR A 263 -7.66 24.78 -18.82
N GLY A 264 -8.07 23.59 -19.31
CA GLY A 264 -9.46 23.11 -19.23
C GLY A 264 -9.86 22.48 -17.89
N GLY A 265 -8.90 22.21 -16.99
CA GLY A 265 -9.17 21.59 -15.69
C GLY A 265 -9.80 20.18 -15.79
N PHE A 266 -10.40 19.72 -14.69
CA PHE A 266 -11.08 18.42 -14.63
C PHE A 266 -12.61 18.49 -14.77
N GLY A 267 -13.15 19.67 -15.11
CA GLY A 267 -14.60 19.91 -15.16
C GLY A 267 -15.26 20.03 -13.77
N ASP A 268 -16.56 19.77 -13.74
CA ASP A 268 -17.43 19.96 -12.57
C ASP A 268 -17.20 18.89 -11.48
N ILE A 269 -16.64 19.32 -10.35
CA ILE A 269 -16.31 18.46 -9.20
C ILE A 269 -17.55 17.85 -8.55
N GLU A 270 -18.69 18.55 -8.55
CA GLU A 270 -19.93 18.06 -7.93
C GLU A 270 -20.49 16.88 -8.71
N LYS A 271 -20.54 17.00 -10.06
CA LYS A 271 -20.97 15.90 -10.93
C LYS A 271 -20.05 14.68 -10.80
N ALA A 272 -18.73 14.90 -10.79
CA ALA A 272 -17.76 13.82 -10.58
C ALA A 272 -17.97 13.13 -9.21
N GLY A 273 -18.18 13.91 -8.15
CA GLY A 273 -18.48 13.40 -6.81
C GLY A 273 -19.78 12.59 -6.74
N LYS A 274 -20.84 13.03 -7.42
CA LYS A 274 -22.12 12.29 -7.50
C LYS A 274 -21.95 10.92 -8.18
N VAL A 275 -21.32 10.88 -9.36
CA VAL A 275 -21.07 9.64 -10.10
C VAL A 275 -20.18 8.70 -9.31
N PHE A 276 -19.10 9.23 -8.73
CA PHE A 276 -18.21 8.46 -7.86
C PHE A 276 -18.94 7.87 -6.66
N PHE A 277 -19.79 8.65 -5.99
CA PHE A 277 -20.56 8.13 -4.86
C PHE A 277 -21.47 6.96 -5.27
N ILE A 278 -22.20 7.12 -6.37
CA ILE A 278 -23.15 6.10 -6.85
C ILE A 278 -22.41 4.81 -7.27
N ASN A 279 -21.28 4.93 -7.96
CA ASN A 279 -20.60 3.78 -8.56
C ASN A 279 -19.59 3.12 -7.63
N GLU A 280 -18.98 3.85 -6.68
CA GLU A 280 -17.90 3.33 -5.83
C GLU A 280 -18.29 3.26 -4.35
N ILE A 281 -19.05 4.22 -3.84
CA ILE A 281 -19.35 4.30 -2.40
C ILE A 281 -20.62 3.53 -2.04
N LEU A 282 -21.68 3.65 -2.84
CA LEU A 282 -22.93 2.95 -2.61
C LEU A 282 -22.77 1.41 -2.62
N PRO A 283 -21.99 0.80 -3.54
CA PRO A 283 -21.70 -0.63 -3.44
C PRO A 283 -20.97 -1.02 -2.16
N LEU A 284 -20.05 -0.17 -1.66
CA LEU A 284 -19.40 -0.41 -0.37
C LEU A 284 -20.40 -0.33 0.80
N GLN A 285 -21.40 0.55 0.75
CA GLN A 285 -22.48 0.55 1.75
C GLN A 285 -23.26 -0.77 1.72
N GLN A 286 -23.54 -1.31 0.53
CA GLN A 286 -24.21 -2.62 0.39
C GLN A 286 -23.37 -3.75 0.99
N ARG A 287 -22.05 -3.75 0.76
CA ARG A 287 -21.13 -4.70 1.40
C ARG A 287 -21.14 -4.58 2.93
N LEU A 288 -21.17 -3.36 3.46
CA LEU A 288 -21.28 -3.14 4.90
C LEU A 288 -22.63 -3.59 5.48
N ALA A 289 -23.72 -3.52 4.71
CA ALA A 289 -25.05 -3.97 5.15
C ALA A 289 -25.12 -5.48 5.42
N GLU A 290 -24.22 -6.29 4.85
CA GLU A 290 -24.10 -7.73 5.15
C GLU A 290 -23.76 -7.99 6.63
N ILE A 291 -23.13 -7.03 7.31
CA ILE A 291 -22.88 -7.11 8.76
C ILE A 291 -24.22 -7.15 9.53
N ASN A 292 -25.21 -6.34 9.12
CA ASN A 292 -26.53 -6.36 9.74
C ASN A 292 -27.23 -7.70 9.49
N GLN A 293 -27.11 -8.25 8.28
CA GLN A 293 -27.70 -9.54 7.92
C GLN A 293 -27.10 -10.67 8.75
N TRP A 294 -25.77 -10.70 8.89
CA TRP A 294 -25.07 -11.68 9.71
C TRP A 294 -25.45 -11.60 11.20
N LEU A 295 -25.70 -10.39 11.72
CA LEU A 295 -26.12 -10.19 13.10
C LEU A 295 -27.61 -10.45 13.33
N GLY A 296 -28.43 -10.44 12.27
CA GLY A 296 -29.89 -10.36 12.37
C GLY A 296 -30.37 -9.08 13.08
N LYS A 297 -29.53 -8.03 13.10
CA LYS A 297 -29.80 -6.77 13.80
C LYS A 297 -29.20 -5.60 13.04
N GLU A 298 -29.94 -4.51 12.97
CA GLU A 298 -29.46 -3.25 12.38
C GLU A 298 -28.46 -2.57 13.33
N VAL A 299 -27.18 -2.59 12.96
CA VAL A 299 -26.10 -1.91 13.69
C VAL A 299 -25.42 -0.82 12.86
N ILE A 300 -25.62 -0.83 11.54
CA ILE A 300 -25.18 0.20 10.59
C ILE A 300 -26.40 0.69 9.79
N THR A 301 -26.57 2.00 9.71
CA THR A 301 -27.51 2.65 8.77
C THR A 301 -26.78 3.70 7.94
N PHE A 302 -27.39 4.12 6.84
CA PHE A 302 -26.77 5.06 5.89
C PHE A 302 -27.66 6.28 5.70
N LYS A 303 -27.11 7.47 5.95
CA LYS A 303 -27.77 8.74 5.61
C LYS A 303 -27.46 9.13 4.15
N PRO A 304 -28.37 9.87 3.48
CA PRO A 304 -28.12 10.35 2.12
C PRO A 304 -26.85 11.18 2.04
N TYR A 305 -26.07 10.97 0.97
CA TYR A 305 -24.94 11.84 0.66
C TYR A 305 -25.45 13.24 0.32
N ILE A 306 -24.88 14.27 0.96
CA ILE A 306 -25.42 15.63 0.88
C ILE A 306 -25.46 16.14 -0.55
N LEU A 307 -24.46 15.81 -1.38
CA LEU A 307 -24.44 16.22 -2.79
C LEU A 307 -25.53 15.55 -3.63
N LEU A 308 -26.14 14.45 -3.19
CA LEU A 308 -27.24 13.81 -3.92
C LEU A 308 -28.61 14.43 -3.60
N LYS A 309 -28.68 15.37 -2.66
CA LYS A 309 -29.92 16.11 -2.39
C LYS A 309 -30.14 17.12 -3.52
N GLN A 310 -31.32 17.04 -4.15
CA GLN A 310 -31.77 18.03 -5.13
C GLN A 310 -32.20 19.32 -4.43
#